data_AF-A0A1Q5PJM0-F1
#
_entry.id   AF-A0A1Q5PJM0-F1
#
_cell.length_a   1.000
_cell.length_b   1.000
_cell.length_c   1.000
_cell.angle_alpha   90.00
_cell.angle_beta   90.00
_cell.angle_gamma   90.00
#
_symmetry.space_group_name_H-M   'P 1'
#
loop_
_entity.id
_entity.type
_entity.pdbx_description
1 polymer ?
#
loop_
_entity_poly.entity_id
_entity_poly.type
_entity_poly.pdbx_seq_one_letter_code
_entity_poly.pdbx_strand_id
1 'polypeptide(L)'
;MSEITIISIDEFRPVVLAVLADGQVYSRSQVAERAADFISLGPEERAHLLPSGDTPTYVHRVGWALSSFKMAGLVRQPKRGWYQITEDGLTVHARGLTRYTEKELAEWPAWRAYQAEVAERKAGPKESTRLIESGDSKEADPIESMDSLHRELNTQVETDLRRRLQDASPEFFEKAVLELLWAMGYGGRGGAKEHLGKSGDGGLDGVIRQDPLGLSKVFVQAKRYADGNTVGAGEMRNFIGALDSHGASQGVFITTSRFAQGAVTAATNYRHGTIVMIDGLELTRLMLSYQVAVQSRRSFVVYEIDEDFFEPDGQ
;
A
#
# COMPACT_ATOMS: atom_id res chain seq x y z
N MET A 1 -15.11 -17.19 4.31
CA MET A 1 -13.86 -16.42 4.41
C MET A 1 -13.44 -16.52 5.86
N SER A 2 -12.42 -17.32 6.15
CA SER A 2 -11.82 -17.39 7.48
C SER A 2 -11.31 -16.00 7.85
N GLU A 3 -11.67 -15.53 9.02
CA GLU A 3 -11.18 -14.26 9.56
C GLU A 3 -9.68 -14.44 9.86
N ILE A 4 -8.80 -13.79 9.08
CA ILE A 4 -7.35 -13.86 9.29
C ILE A 4 -7.07 -13.22 10.64
N THR A 5 -6.58 -14.02 11.60
CA THR A 5 -6.24 -13.53 12.93
C THR A 5 -4.86 -12.87 12.86
N ILE A 6 -4.83 -11.54 12.87
CA ILE A 6 -3.58 -10.77 12.84
C ILE A 6 -3.02 -10.71 14.27
N ILE A 7 -1.97 -11.48 14.52
CA ILE A 7 -1.27 -11.51 15.81
C ILE A 7 -0.53 -10.18 16.03
N SER A 8 -0.68 -9.63 17.24
CA SER A 8 -0.07 -8.35 17.64
C SER A 8 1.44 -8.45 17.91
N ILE A 9 2.15 -7.31 17.98
CA ILE A 9 3.57 -7.29 18.38
C ILE A 9 3.73 -7.90 19.79
N ASP A 10 2.81 -7.56 20.70
CA ASP A 10 2.89 -8.00 22.10
C ASP A 10 2.77 -9.52 22.24
N GLU A 11 2.00 -10.18 21.38
CA GLU A 11 1.88 -11.64 21.31
C GLU A 11 3.09 -12.29 20.62
N PHE A 12 3.73 -11.61 19.67
CA PHE A 12 4.98 -12.07 19.05
C PHE A 12 6.20 -11.97 19.98
N ARG A 13 6.21 -11.03 20.93
CA ARG A 13 7.37 -10.83 21.83
C ARG A 13 7.76 -12.12 22.59
N PRO A 14 6.86 -12.82 23.30
CA PRO A 14 7.22 -14.09 23.95
C PRO A 14 7.65 -15.19 22.97
N VAL A 15 7.04 -15.25 21.79
CA VAL A 15 7.38 -16.22 20.73
C VAL A 15 8.83 -16.01 20.26
N VAL A 16 9.22 -14.75 20.04
CA VAL A 16 10.59 -14.39 19.64
C VAL A 16 11.62 -14.84 20.69
N LEU A 17 11.33 -14.66 21.98
CA LEU A 17 12.21 -15.15 23.04
C LEU A 17 12.25 -16.69 23.07
N ALA A 18 11.11 -17.36 22.86
CA ALA A 18 11.05 -18.81 22.85
C ALA A 18 11.89 -19.44 21.72
N VAL A 19 11.85 -18.86 20.51
CA VAL A 19 12.64 -19.40 19.38
C VAL A 19 14.13 -19.10 19.48
N LEU A 20 14.54 -18.15 20.33
CA LEU A 20 15.92 -17.81 20.66
C LEU A 20 16.42 -18.49 21.95
N ALA A 21 15.56 -19.22 22.68
CA ALA A 21 15.86 -19.75 24.02
C ALA A 21 16.97 -20.81 24.04
N ASP A 22 17.33 -21.38 22.88
CA ASP A 22 18.48 -22.29 22.74
C ASP A 22 19.84 -21.58 22.84
N GLY A 23 19.84 -20.25 22.95
CA GLY A 23 21.06 -19.44 23.07
C GLY A 23 21.87 -19.36 21.79
N GLN A 24 21.40 -19.89 20.65
CA GLN A 24 22.10 -19.81 19.38
C GLN A 24 21.90 -18.45 18.70
N VAL A 25 22.71 -18.20 17.67
CA VAL A 25 22.67 -16.95 16.91
C VAL A 25 21.87 -17.17 15.63
N TYR A 26 20.82 -16.37 15.41
CA TYR A 26 19.96 -16.47 14.23
C TYR A 26 19.82 -15.14 13.49
N SER A 27 19.75 -15.18 12.17
CA SER A 27 19.41 -14.00 11.37
C SER A 27 17.96 -13.56 11.63
N ARG A 28 17.63 -12.29 11.36
CA ARG A 28 16.24 -11.77 11.45
C ARG A 28 15.24 -12.66 10.68
N SER A 29 15.60 -13.09 9.48
CA SER A 29 14.75 -13.96 8.66
C SER A 29 14.58 -15.34 9.31
N GLN A 30 15.64 -15.93 9.86
CA GLN A 30 15.55 -17.21 10.57
C GLN A 30 14.67 -17.10 11.82
N VAL A 31 14.78 -16.01 12.60
CA VAL A 31 13.90 -15.77 13.76
C VAL A 31 12.45 -15.64 13.30
N ALA A 32 12.18 -14.91 12.21
CA ALA A 32 10.82 -14.74 11.70
C ALA A 32 10.20 -16.07 11.24
N GLU A 33 10.93 -16.88 10.49
CA GLU A 33 10.45 -18.20 10.04
C GLU A 33 10.23 -19.14 11.23
N ARG A 34 11.18 -19.19 12.17
CA ARG A 34 11.03 -20.01 13.39
C ARG A 34 9.84 -19.56 14.22
N ALA A 35 9.61 -18.26 14.36
CA ALA A 35 8.47 -17.72 15.10
C ALA A 35 7.14 -18.09 14.43
N ALA A 36 7.07 -17.99 13.10
CA ALA A 36 5.91 -18.42 12.33
C ALA A 36 5.64 -19.92 12.46
N ASP A 37 6.69 -20.76 12.45
CA ASP A 37 6.58 -22.20 12.63
C ASP A 37 6.17 -22.56 14.07
N PHE A 38 6.72 -21.86 15.07
CA PHE A 38 6.44 -22.08 16.49
C PHE A 38 4.95 -21.89 16.83
N ILE A 39 4.30 -20.89 16.21
CA ILE A 39 2.86 -20.64 16.38
C ILE A 39 2.01 -21.23 15.25
N SER A 40 2.63 -21.99 14.34
CA SER A 40 1.95 -22.69 13.23
C SER A 40 1.14 -21.78 12.30
N LEU A 41 1.70 -20.63 11.89
CA LEU A 41 1.05 -19.74 10.91
C LEU A 41 0.82 -20.44 9.57
N GLY A 42 -0.42 -20.36 9.08
CA GLY A 42 -0.82 -20.88 7.78
C GLY A 42 -0.30 -20.07 6.59
N PRO A 43 -0.40 -20.61 5.35
CA PRO A 43 0.08 -19.92 4.15
C PRO A 43 -0.56 -18.56 3.92
N GLU A 44 -1.85 -18.39 4.23
CA GLU A 44 -2.57 -17.11 4.07
C GLU A 44 -2.06 -16.06 5.08
N GLU A 45 -1.77 -16.46 6.32
CA GLU A 45 -1.26 -15.58 7.37
C GLU A 45 0.18 -15.14 7.09
N ARG A 46 1.02 -16.05 6.58
CA ARG A 46 2.39 -15.73 6.12
C ARG A 46 2.39 -14.82 4.89
N ALA A 47 1.40 -14.95 4.02
CA ALA A 47 1.22 -14.10 2.85
C ALA A 47 0.54 -12.75 3.17
N HIS A 48 0.04 -12.55 4.39
CA HIS A 48 -0.62 -11.31 4.78
C HIS A 48 0.38 -10.16 4.87
N LEU A 49 0.37 -9.27 3.88
CA LEU A 49 1.26 -8.13 3.78
C LEU A 49 0.78 -6.97 4.68
N LEU A 50 1.73 -6.16 5.12
CA LEU A 50 1.42 -4.87 5.72
C LEU A 50 0.62 -3.99 4.75
N PRO A 51 -0.15 -3.01 5.27
CA PRO A 51 -0.71 -1.92 4.50
C PRO A 51 0.25 -1.26 3.48
N SER A 52 1.54 -1.15 3.80
CA SER A 52 2.56 -0.58 2.91
C SER A 52 2.88 -1.44 1.68
N GLY A 53 2.48 -2.71 1.67
CA GLY A 53 2.51 -3.58 0.49
C GLY A 53 3.75 -4.45 0.29
N ASP A 54 4.83 -4.23 1.03
CA ASP A 54 6.14 -4.83 0.66
C ASP A 54 6.69 -5.84 1.68
N THR A 55 6.11 -5.96 2.88
CA THR A 55 6.62 -6.86 3.93
C THR A 55 5.49 -7.67 4.56
N PRO A 56 5.66 -9.00 4.73
CA PRO A 56 4.72 -9.81 5.51
C PRO A 56 4.57 -9.30 6.94
N THR A 57 3.35 -9.29 7.45
CA THR A 57 3.02 -8.70 8.75
C THR A 57 3.81 -9.38 9.87
N TYR A 58 3.91 -10.70 9.91
CA TYR A 58 4.67 -11.41 10.94
C TYR A 58 6.18 -11.07 10.93
N VAL A 59 6.79 -10.93 9.74
CA VAL A 59 8.22 -10.55 9.61
C VAL A 59 8.46 -9.16 10.18
N HIS A 60 7.51 -8.25 9.97
CA HIS A 60 7.55 -6.92 10.52
C HIS A 60 7.43 -6.92 12.05
N ARG A 61 6.43 -7.64 12.59
CA ARG A 61 6.18 -7.77 14.03
C ARG A 61 7.39 -8.38 14.76
N VAL A 62 8.01 -9.42 14.18
CA VAL A 62 9.26 -10.02 14.71
C VAL A 62 10.42 -9.02 14.68
N GLY A 63 10.55 -8.22 13.62
CA GLY A 63 11.56 -7.17 13.55
C GLY A 63 11.44 -6.14 14.67
N TRP A 64 10.21 -5.69 14.95
CA TRP A 64 9.93 -4.77 16.06
C TRP A 64 10.19 -5.39 17.43
N ALA A 65 9.78 -6.64 17.63
CA ALA A 65 10.10 -7.37 18.85
C ALA A 65 11.62 -7.41 19.09
N LEU A 66 12.40 -7.81 18.08
CA LEU A 66 13.87 -7.84 18.15
C LEU A 66 14.49 -6.47 18.43
N SER A 67 13.98 -5.40 17.80
CA SER A 67 14.44 -4.03 18.04
C SER A 67 14.17 -3.61 19.50
N SER A 68 12.94 -3.82 19.98
CA SER A 68 12.57 -3.49 21.36
C SER A 68 13.38 -4.29 22.39
N PHE A 69 13.64 -5.56 22.12
CA PHE A 69 14.49 -6.41 22.96
C PHE A 69 15.96 -6.03 22.93
N LYS A 70 16.50 -5.59 21.79
CA LYS A 70 17.86 -5.05 21.70
C LYS A 70 18.00 -3.81 22.58
N MET A 71 17.04 -2.87 22.50
CA MET A 71 17.04 -1.66 23.34
C MET A 71 16.84 -1.97 24.83
N ALA A 72 16.06 -3.00 25.17
CA ALA A 72 15.83 -3.44 26.54
C ALA A 72 16.94 -4.33 27.13
N GLY A 73 17.89 -4.80 26.31
CA GLY A 73 18.96 -5.70 26.74
C GLY A 73 18.57 -7.19 26.83
N LEU A 74 17.37 -7.56 26.37
CA LEU A 74 16.86 -8.94 26.38
C LEU A 74 17.44 -9.82 25.27
N VAL A 75 17.91 -9.17 24.20
CA VAL A 75 18.57 -9.79 23.06
C VAL A 75 19.78 -8.94 22.70
N ARG A 76 20.88 -9.58 22.34
CA ARG A 76 22.05 -8.92 21.78
C ARG A 76 22.15 -9.20 20.28
N GLN A 77 22.90 -8.36 19.58
CA GLN A 77 23.15 -8.48 18.15
C GLN A 77 24.65 -8.69 17.91
N PRO A 78 25.17 -9.94 17.95
CA PRO A 78 26.60 -10.20 17.79
C PRO A 78 27.15 -9.83 16.41
N LYS A 79 26.30 -9.93 15.39
CA LYS A 79 26.57 -9.54 14.00
C LYS A 79 25.33 -8.83 13.46
N ARG A 80 25.49 -7.86 12.56
CA ARG A 80 24.37 -7.12 11.94
C ARG A 80 23.29 -8.06 11.39
N GLY A 81 22.06 -7.85 11.84
CA GLY A 81 20.91 -8.67 11.47
C GLY A 81 20.88 -10.07 12.09
N TRP A 82 21.81 -10.40 12.99
CA TRP A 82 21.88 -11.67 13.72
C TRP A 82 21.72 -11.46 15.22
N TYR A 83 20.85 -12.23 15.84
CA TYR A 83 20.36 -12.01 17.20
C TYR A 83 20.61 -13.23 18.08
N GLN A 84 20.84 -12.98 19.36
CA GLN A 84 21.03 -14.01 20.39
C GLN A 84 20.39 -13.55 21.71
N ILE A 85 19.65 -14.42 22.38
CA ILE A 85 19.04 -14.11 23.68
C ILE A 85 20.10 -13.86 24.77
N THR A 86 19.81 -12.98 25.73
CA THR A 86 20.64 -12.74 26.91
C THR A 86 20.10 -13.49 28.13
N GLU A 87 20.82 -13.47 29.26
CA GLU A 87 20.32 -14.03 30.54
C GLU A 87 19.01 -13.37 31.00
N ASP A 88 18.90 -12.05 30.80
CA ASP A 88 17.68 -11.30 31.06
C ASP A 88 16.54 -11.75 30.15
N GLY A 89 16.83 -11.98 28.86
CA GLY A 89 15.86 -12.54 27.91
C GLY A 89 15.36 -13.93 28.31
N LEU A 90 16.25 -14.80 28.77
CA LEU A 90 15.89 -16.13 29.31
C LEU A 90 15.04 -16.02 30.57
N THR A 91 15.30 -15.03 31.43
CA THR A 91 14.49 -14.76 32.62
C THR A 91 13.07 -14.37 32.26
N VAL A 92 12.87 -13.57 31.20
CA VAL A 92 11.51 -13.25 30.70
C VAL A 92 10.87 -14.48 30.06
N HIS A 93 11.61 -15.23 29.24
CA HIS A 93 11.10 -16.45 28.60
C HIS A 93 10.58 -17.49 29.61
N ALA A 94 11.31 -17.70 30.71
CA ALA A 94 10.95 -18.66 31.77
C ALA A 94 9.60 -18.36 32.44
N ARG A 95 9.05 -17.14 32.30
CA ARG A 95 7.74 -16.76 32.83
C ARG A 95 6.57 -17.37 32.04
N GLY A 96 6.81 -17.91 30.84
CA GLY A 96 5.78 -18.56 30.03
C GLY A 96 4.64 -17.63 29.61
N LEU A 97 4.96 -16.36 29.33
CA LEU A 97 3.96 -15.36 28.97
C LEU A 97 3.38 -15.62 27.58
N THR A 98 2.09 -15.35 27.40
CA THR A 98 1.43 -15.34 26.09
C THR A 98 1.43 -13.96 25.43
N ARG A 99 1.69 -12.91 26.23
CA ARG A 99 1.77 -11.51 25.79
C ARG A 99 2.85 -10.79 26.60
N TYR A 100 3.63 -9.94 25.96
CA TYR A 100 4.59 -9.06 26.62
C TYR A 100 4.62 -7.69 25.94
N THR A 101 4.31 -6.64 26.70
CA THR A 101 4.00 -5.29 26.25
C THR A 101 5.17 -4.33 26.42
N GLU A 102 5.14 -3.17 25.75
CA GLU A 102 6.15 -2.11 25.99
C GLU A 102 6.14 -1.56 27.41
N LYS A 103 4.98 -1.58 28.07
CA LYS A 103 4.85 -1.16 29.46
C LYS A 103 5.61 -2.12 30.38
N GLU A 104 5.63 -3.41 30.06
CA GLU A 104 6.38 -4.41 30.81
C GLU A 104 7.88 -4.34 30.53
N LEU A 105 8.31 -3.95 29.31
CA LEU A 105 9.72 -3.66 29.02
C LEU A 105 10.30 -2.56 29.94
N ALA A 106 9.46 -1.70 30.52
CA ALA A 106 9.89 -0.69 31.50
C ALA A 106 10.46 -1.27 32.80
N GLU A 107 10.38 -2.59 33.03
CA GLU A 107 11.11 -3.25 34.12
C GLU A 107 12.64 -3.20 33.90
N TRP A 108 13.10 -3.09 32.64
CA TRP A 108 14.52 -3.12 32.28
C TRP A 108 15.17 -1.72 32.30
N PRO A 109 16.31 -1.53 32.99
CA PRO A 109 17.00 -0.24 33.04
C PRO A 109 17.38 0.31 31.66
N ALA A 110 17.83 -0.54 30.74
CA ALA A 110 18.23 -0.13 29.39
C ALA A 110 17.05 0.44 28.59
N TRP A 111 15.87 -0.17 28.70
CA TRP A 111 14.65 0.34 28.07
C TRP A 111 14.22 1.69 28.65
N ARG A 112 14.28 1.86 29.98
CA ARG A 112 13.98 3.15 30.62
C ARG A 112 14.93 4.26 30.18
N ALA A 113 16.22 3.96 30.03
CA ALA A 113 17.21 4.90 29.52
C ALA A 113 16.91 5.30 28.07
N TYR A 114 16.61 4.33 27.20
CA TYR A 114 16.19 4.57 25.82
C TYR A 114 14.93 5.45 25.74
N GLN A 115 13.89 5.14 26.52
CA GLN A 115 12.66 5.93 26.56
C GLN A 115 12.89 7.36 27.07
N ALA A 116 13.77 7.55 28.06
CA ALA A 116 14.14 8.88 28.55
C ALA A 116 14.82 9.72 27.46
N GLU A 117 15.76 9.12 26.71
CA GLU A 117 16.43 9.77 25.58
C GLU A 117 15.44 10.16 24.47
N VAL A 118 14.53 9.25 24.11
CA VAL A 118 13.46 9.53 23.13
C VAL A 118 12.55 10.67 23.61
N ALA A 119 12.18 10.70 24.89
CA ALA A 119 11.37 11.75 25.47
C ALA A 119 12.08 13.11 25.47
N GLU A 120 13.38 13.15 25.80
CA GLU A 120 14.21 14.36 25.77
C GLU A 120 14.28 14.94 24.34
N ARG A 121 14.45 14.07 23.34
CA ARG A 121 14.45 14.45 21.92
C ARG A 121 13.08 14.94 21.44
N LYS A 122 11.98 14.36 21.94
CA LYS A 122 10.60 14.81 21.65
C LYS A 122 10.29 16.17 22.30
N ALA A 123 10.88 16.47 23.45
CA ALA A 123 10.67 17.71 24.21
C ALA A 123 11.49 18.91 23.71
N GLY A 124 11.81 18.97 22.40
CA GLY A 124 12.53 20.08 21.76
C GLY A 124 11.93 21.48 22.02
N PRO A 125 12.53 22.57 21.50
CA PRO A 125 12.17 23.94 21.87
C PRO A 125 10.65 24.16 21.77
N LYS A 126 10.02 24.47 22.91
CA LYS A 126 8.56 24.56 23.06
C LYS A 126 7.93 25.50 22.03
N GLU A 127 7.34 24.95 20.99
CA GLU A 127 6.19 25.55 20.32
C GLU A 127 4.95 24.75 20.69
N SER A 128 4.03 25.41 21.40
CA SER A 128 2.77 24.84 21.86
C SER A 128 1.97 24.28 20.70
N THR A 129 1.95 22.95 20.59
CA THR A 129 0.89 22.25 19.87
C THR A 129 0.15 21.41 20.90
N ARG A 130 -1.18 21.58 20.91
CA ARG A 130 -2.11 20.93 21.83
C ARG A 130 -1.79 19.44 21.93
N LEU A 131 -1.73 18.98 23.17
CA LEU A 131 -1.78 17.58 23.55
C LEU A 131 -2.96 16.95 22.80
N ILE A 132 -2.65 16.21 21.74
CA ILE A 132 -3.51 15.08 21.38
C ILE A 132 -3.20 14.09 22.49
N GLU A 133 -4.12 14.00 23.43
CA GLU A 133 -4.16 12.93 24.41
C GLU A 133 -3.88 11.64 23.65
N SER A 134 -2.86 10.90 24.10
CA SER A 134 -2.56 9.56 23.65
C SER A 134 -3.78 8.70 23.98
N GLY A 135 -4.78 8.78 23.10
CA GLY A 135 -5.90 7.87 23.05
C GLY A 135 -5.31 6.49 22.89
N ASP A 136 -5.75 5.61 23.76
CA ASP A 136 -5.46 4.19 23.80
C ASP A 136 -5.82 3.56 22.43
N SER A 137 -4.90 3.67 21.46
CA SER A 137 -5.07 3.19 20.10
C SER A 137 -4.09 2.06 19.87
N LYS A 138 -4.59 0.83 20.07
CA LYS A 138 -4.06 -0.47 19.65
C LYS A 138 -2.66 -0.46 19.01
N GLU A 139 -1.67 -1.02 19.71
CA GLU A 139 -0.72 -2.07 19.26
C GLU A 139 0.00 -1.94 17.88
N ALA A 140 -0.08 -0.80 17.19
CA ALA A 140 0.43 -0.59 15.83
C ALA A 140 1.72 0.26 15.80
N ASP A 141 2.58 -0.04 14.82
CA ASP A 141 3.83 0.68 14.55
C ASP A 141 3.54 2.15 14.15
N PRO A 142 4.35 3.14 14.57
CA PRO A 142 4.35 4.50 14.01
C PRO A 142 4.22 4.61 12.48
N ILE A 143 4.90 3.76 11.69
CA ILE A 143 4.81 3.70 10.23
C ILE A 143 3.43 3.22 9.78
N GLU A 144 2.90 2.15 10.38
CA GLU A 144 1.54 1.68 10.10
C GLU A 144 0.50 2.77 10.43
N SER A 145 0.73 3.51 11.51
CA SER A 145 -0.11 4.64 11.91
C SER A 145 -0.04 5.78 10.88
N MET A 146 1.16 6.14 10.42
CA MET A 146 1.35 7.12 9.35
C MET A 146 0.68 6.68 8.04
N ASP A 147 0.78 5.42 7.66
CA ASP A 147 0.14 4.86 6.46
C ASP A 147 -1.39 4.93 6.56
N SER A 148 -1.94 4.59 7.73
CA SER A 148 -3.38 4.66 7.97
C SER A 148 -3.90 6.09 7.80
N LEU A 149 -3.21 7.07 8.38
CA LEU A 149 -3.51 8.49 8.24
C LEU A 149 -3.32 8.97 6.80
N HIS A 150 -2.27 8.52 6.12
CA HIS A 150 -2.02 8.85 4.72
C HIS A 150 -3.16 8.37 3.82
N ARG A 151 -3.62 7.13 4.00
CA ARG A 151 -4.78 6.58 3.27
C ARG A 151 -6.06 7.33 3.58
N GLU A 152 -6.31 7.66 4.84
CA GLU A 152 -7.49 8.43 5.24
C GLU A 152 -7.52 9.80 4.54
N LEU A 153 -6.40 10.54 4.59
CA LEU A 153 -6.27 11.83 3.92
C LEU A 153 -6.49 11.72 2.40
N ASN A 154 -5.90 10.70 1.76
CA ASN A 154 -6.07 10.50 0.32
C ASN A 154 -7.49 10.08 -0.06
N THR A 155 -8.18 9.29 0.77
CA THR A 155 -9.58 8.87 0.52
C THR A 155 -10.52 10.07 0.41
N GLN A 156 -10.31 11.09 1.25
CA GLN A 156 -11.06 12.34 1.17
C GLN A 156 -10.79 13.08 -0.16
N VAL A 157 -9.51 13.17 -0.55
CA VAL A 157 -9.10 13.79 -1.82
C VAL A 157 -9.66 13.04 -3.03
N GLU A 158 -9.62 11.70 -3.03
CA GLU A 158 -10.21 10.85 -4.07
C GLU A 158 -11.72 11.10 -4.21
N THR A 159 -12.43 11.17 -3.08
CA THR A 159 -13.87 11.44 -3.04
C THR A 159 -14.21 12.80 -3.65
N ASP A 160 -13.47 13.84 -3.26
CA ASP A 160 -13.67 15.20 -3.79
C ASP A 160 -13.27 15.32 -5.26
N LEU A 161 -12.18 14.66 -5.67
CA LEU A 161 -11.74 14.61 -7.06
C LEU A 161 -12.82 13.97 -7.94
N ARG A 162 -13.41 12.85 -7.49
CA ARG A 162 -14.47 12.14 -8.21
C ARG A 162 -15.67 13.06 -8.47
N ARG A 163 -16.13 13.79 -7.45
CA ARG A 163 -17.24 14.76 -7.59
C ARG A 163 -16.90 15.86 -8.60
N ARG A 164 -15.70 16.43 -8.52
CA ARG A 164 -15.26 17.45 -9.48
C ARG A 164 -15.23 16.92 -10.93
N LEU A 165 -14.83 15.67 -11.13
CA LEU A 165 -14.88 15.03 -12.45
C LEU A 165 -16.32 14.80 -12.93
N GLN A 166 -17.24 14.46 -12.03
CA GLN A 166 -18.66 14.33 -12.33
C GLN A 166 -19.32 15.66 -12.69
N ASP A 167 -18.86 16.78 -12.12
CA ASP A 167 -19.41 18.12 -12.38
C ASP A 167 -18.75 18.81 -13.59
N ALA A 168 -17.56 18.36 -14.00
CA ALA A 168 -16.83 18.92 -15.13
C ALA A 168 -17.55 18.73 -16.48
N SER A 169 -17.11 19.47 -17.51
CA SER A 169 -17.64 19.26 -18.87
C SER A 169 -17.24 17.88 -19.42
N PRO A 170 -18.03 17.29 -20.33
CA PRO A 170 -17.68 16.02 -20.99
C PRO A 170 -16.28 16.05 -21.61
N GLU A 171 -15.98 17.10 -22.38
CA GLU A 171 -14.69 17.30 -23.04
C GLU A 171 -13.52 17.38 -22.04
N PHE A 172 -13.74 18.00 -20.87
CA PHE A 172 -12.71 18.04 -19.83
C PHE A 172 -12.45 16.64 -19.28
N PHE A 173 -13.51 15.87 -19.00
CA PHE A 173 -13.39 14.52 -18.48
C PHE A 173 -12.66 13.59 -19.46
N GLU A 174 -13.02 13.65 -20.74
CA GLU A 174 -12.38 12.87 -21.80
C GLU A 174 -10.88 13.19 -21.91
N LYS A 175 -10.51 14.47 -21.85
CA LYS A 175 -9.11 14.89 -21.82
C LYS A 175 -8.39 14.42 -20.56
N ALA A 176 -9.00 14.58 -19.38
CA ALA A 176 -8.39 14.15 -18.12
C ALA A 176 -8.11 12.63 -18.10
N VAL A 177 -9.00 11.85 -18.68
CA VAL A 177 -8.82 10.41 -18.87
C VAL A 177 -7.65 10.09 -19.79
N LEU A 178 -7.51 10.79 -20.93
CA LEU A 178 -6.37 10.62 -21.83
C LEU A 178 -5.05 11.07 -21.19
N GLU A 179 -5.07 12.13 -20.37
CA GLU A 179 -3.92 12.55 -19.56
C GLU A 179 -3.51 11.48 -18.57
N LEU A 180 -4.47 10.84 -17.88
CA LEU A 180 -4.19 9.74 -16.96
C LEU A 180 -3.48 8.58 -17.66
N LEU A 181 -4.07 8.05 -18.73
CA LEU A 181 -3.47 6.92 -19.46
C LEU A 181 -2.10 7.28 -20.04
N TRP A 182 -1.90 8.54 -20.45
CA TRP A 182 -0.58 9.01 -20.86
C TRP A 182 0.44 9.04 -19.72
N ALA A 183 0.06 9.56 -18.55
CA ALA A 183 0.91 9.59 -17.36
C ALA A 183 1.25 8.18 -16.85
N MET A 184 0.36 7.21 -17.06
CA MET A 184 0.60 5.78 -16.81
C MET A 184 1.58 5.14 -17.80
N GLY A 185 1.97 5.84 -18.87
CA GLY A 185 2.95 5.37 -19.85
C GLY A 185 2.37 4.61 -21.04
N TYR A 186 1.05 4.56 -21.23
CA TYR A 186 0.44 3.83 -22.35
C TYR A 186 0.81 4.38 -23.73
N GLY A 187 1.31 5.62 -23.82
CA GLY A 187 1.82 6.22 -25.05
C GLY A 187 3.14 5.66 -25.56
N GLY A 188 3.86 4.88 -24.75
CA GLY A 188 5.16 4.33 -25.13
C GLY A 188 6.18 5.40 -25.55
N ARG A 189 7.24 4.97 -26.24
CA ARG A 189 8.30 5.88 -26.70
C ARG A 189 7.97 6.41 -28.09
N GLY A 190 7.61 7.69 -28.17
CA GLY A 190 7.30 8.37 -29.44
C GLY A 190 5.91 8.06 -30.00
N GLY A 191 5.01 7.51 -29.19
CA GLY A 191 3.60 7.43 -29.54
C GLY A 191 2.89 8.78 -29.42
N ALA A 192 1.57 8.76 -29.53
CA ALA A 192 0.75 9.98 -29.51
C ALA A 192 -0.64 9.67 -28.95
N LYS A 193 -1.26 10.68 -28.32
CA LYS A 193 -2.66 10.63 -27.91
C LYS A 193 -3.48 11.61 -28.72
N GLU A 194 -4.70 11.21 -29.05
CA GLU A 194 -5.61 11.99 -29.87
C GLU A 194 -7.01 11.90 -29.26
N HIS A 195 -7.67 13.05 -29.18
CA HIS A 195 -9.03 13.18 -28.70
C HIS A 195 -9.98 13.22 -29.91
N LEU A 196 -10.93 12.29 -29.97
CA LEU A 196 -11.77 12.08 -31.16
C LEU A 196 -13.09 12.88 -31.10
N GLY A 197 -13.70 12.98 -29.92
CA GLY A 197 -14.61 14.06 -29.45
C GLY A 197 -15.82 14.49 -30.30
N LYS A 198 -16.05 13.96 -31.49
CA LYS A 198 -17.15 14.40 -32.37
C LYS A 198 -18.23 13.33 -32.49
N SER A 199 -19.49 13.79 -32.46
CA SER A 199 -20.66 12.96 -32.74
C SER A 199 -20.61 12.44 -34.18
N GLY A 200 -20.09 11.22 -34.35
CA GLY A 200 -19.93 10.58 -35.66
C GLY A 200 -19.11 9.28 -35.61
N ASP A 201 -18.19 9.15 -34.65
CA ASP A 201 -17.16 8.10 -34.64
C ASP A 201 -17.55 6.84 -33.85
N GLY A 202 -18.84 6.54 -33.72
CA GLY A 202 -19.32 5.28 -33.15
C GLY A 202 -19.19 5.14 -31.63
N GLY A 203 -18.88 6.22 -30.89
CA GLY A 203 -18.76 6.20 -29.43
C GLY A 203 -17.34 5.96 -28.92
N LEU A 204 -16.35 6.61 -29.53
CA LEU A 204 -14.96 6.59 -29.07
C LEU A 204 -14.53 8.03 -28.76
N ASP A 205 -13.94 8.24 -27.58
CA ASP A 205 -13.59 9.60 -27.12
C ASP A 205 -12.11 9.90 -27.34
N GLY A 206 -11.29 8.87 -27.50
CA GLY A 206 -9.88 9.04 -27.82
C GLY A 206 -9.16 7.78 -28.22
N VAL A 207 -7.93 7.97 -28.70
CA VAL A 207 -7.03 6.91 -29.09
C VAL A 207 -5.61 7.23 -28.64
N ILE A 208 -4.91 6.23 -28.13
CA ILE A 208 -3.50 6.30 -27.75
C ILE A 208 -2.73 5.35 -28.66
N ARG A 209 -1.85 5.91 -29.49
CA ARG A 209 -0.85 5.18 -30.26
C ARG A 209 0.34 4.90 -29.34
N GLN A 210 0.71 3.64 -29.20
CA GLN A 210 1.79 3.22 -28.29
C GLN A 210 3.18 3.24 -28.95
N ASP A 211 3.20 3.37 -30.28
CA ASP A 211 4.42 3.40 -31.09
C ASP A 211 4.35 4.51 -32.16
N PRO A 212 5.49 4.94 -32.71
CA PRO A 212 5.55 6.02 -33.70
C PRO A 212 4.80 5.74 -35.01
N LEU A 213 4.67 4.47 -35.41
CA LEU A 213 3.98 4.07 -36.62
C LEU A 213 2.47 3.88 -36.39
N GLY A 214 2.04 3.83 -35.12
CA GLY A 214 0.65 3.66 -34.72
C GLY A 214 0.09 2.29 -35.05
N LEU A 215 0.94 1.25 -35.04
CA LEU A 215 0.52 -0.15 -35.25
C LEU A 215 -0.24 -0.68 -34.03
N SER A 216 0.14 -0.25 -32.83
CA SER A 216 -0.56 -0.54 -31.58
C SER A 216 -1.37 0.66 -31.14
N LYS A 217 -2.70 0.47 -31.04
CA LYS A 217 -3.66 1.52 -30.65
C LYS A 217 -4.52 1.04 -29.51
N VAL A 218 -4.63 1.87 -28.47
CA VAL A 218 -5.57 1.70 -27.38
C VAL A 218 -6.68 2.72 -27.56
N PHE A 219 -7.91 2.23 -27.76
CA PHE A 219 -9.08 3.10 -27.87
C PHE A 219 -9.72 3.32 -26.51
N VAL A 220 -10.27 4.51 -26.32
CA VAL A 220 -10.75 4.97 -25.02
C VAL A 220 -12.18 5.49 -25.16
N GLN A 221 -13.04 5.04 -24.25
CA GLN A 221 -14.37 5.60 -24.03
C GLN A 221 -14.46 6.02 -22.55
N ALA A 222 -14.90 7.24 -22.31
CA ALA A 222 -15.03 7.91 -21.03
C ALA A 222 -16.47 8.36 -20.81
N LYS A 223 -17.18 7.76 -19.85
CA LYS A 223 -18.56 8.13 -19.48
C LYS A 223 -18.63 8.83 -18.13
N ARG A 224 -18.93 10.13 -18.17
CA ARG A 224 -19.20 10.93 -16.98
C ARG A 224 -20.65 10.73 -16.51
N TYR A 225 -20.85 9.87 -15.53
CA TYR A 225 -22.15 9.58 -14.93
C TYR A 225 -22.18 9.93 -13.43
N ALA A 226 -23.34 10.41 -13.00
CA ALA A 226 -23.66 10.64 -11.60
C ALA A 226 -23.82 9.32 -10.84
N ASP A 227 -23.80 9.41 -9.51
CA ASP A 227 -23.99 8.27 -8.63
C ASP A 227 -25.36 7.62 -8.89
N GLY A 228 -25.37 6.28 -8.95
CA GLY A 228 -26.57 5.49 -9.25
C GLY A 228 -26.85 5.28 -10.74
N ASN A 229 -26.26 6.06 -11.64
CA ASN A 229 -26.33 5.78 -13.07
C ASN A 229 -25.14 4.90 -13.50
N THR A 230 -25.39 3.60 -13.69
CA THR A 230 -24.33 2.62 -13.97
C THR A 230 -24.20 2.33 -15.46
N VAL A 231 -22.98 2.02 -15.90
CA VAL A 231 -22.72 1.60 -17.28
C VAL A 231 -23.26 0.18 -17.46
N GLY A 232 -24.25 0.04 -18.35
CA GLY A 232 -24.92 -1.23 -18.64
C GLY A 232 -24.34 -2.00 -19.83
N ALA A 233 -24.85 -3.21 -20.06
CA ALA A 233 -24.43 -4.08 -21.16
C ALA A 233 -24.64 -3.49 -22.56
N GLY A 234 -25.58 -2.54 -22.72
CA GLY A 234 -25.81 -1.86 -24.00
C GLY A 234 -24.63 -0.98 -24.40
N GLU A 235 -24.19 -0.10 -23.49
CA GLU A 235 -23.04 0.79 -23.72
C GLU A 235 -21.76 -0.01 -23.97
N MET A 236 -21.54 -1.09 -23.21
CA MET A 236 -20.37 -1.95 -23.43
C MET A 236 -20.41 -2.65 -24.80
N ARG A 237 -21.58 -3.12 -25.25
CA ARG A 237 -21.72 -3.73 -26.59
C ARG A 237 -21.52 -2.70 -27.71
N ASN A 238 -21.96 -1.47 -27.52
CA ASN A 238 -21.71 -0.39 -28.48
C ASN A 238 -20.21 -0.11 -28.58
N PHE A 239 -19.50 -0.05 -27.44
CA PHE A 239 -18.05 0.10 -27.42
C PHE A 239 -17.32 -1.06 -28.10
N ILE A 240 -17.74 -2.31 -27.86
CA ILE A 240 -17.21 -3.49 -28.57
C ILE A 240 -17.39 -3.34 -30.09
N GLY A 241 -18.59 -2.96 -30.54
CA GLY A 241 -18.84 -2.73 -31.97
C GLY A 241 -17.98 -1.61 -32.56
N ALA A 242 -17.70 -0.57 -31.77
CA ALA A 242 -16.79 0.50 -32.18
C ALA A 242 -15.35 -0.01 -32.32
N LEU A 243 -14.85 -0.82 -31.39
CA LEU A 243 -13.54 -1.46 -31.48
C LEU A 243 -13.42 -2.34 -32.72
N ASP A 244 -14.40 -3.23 -32.96
CA ASP A 244 -14.41 -4.13 -34.11
C ASP A 244 -14.42 -3.36 -35.44
N SER A 245 -15.21 -2.29 -35.53
CA SER A 245 -15.27 -1.45 -36.75
C SER A 245 -13.95 -0.73 -37.06
N HIS A 246 -13.15 -0.46 -36.04
CA HIS A 246 -11.83 0.16 -36.17
C HIS A 246 -10.68 -0.87 -36.23
N GLY A 247 -10.99 -2.17 -36.24
CA GLY A 247 -9.99 -3.24 -36.22
C GLY A 247 -9.12 -3.25 -34.97
N ALA A 248 -9.65 -2.76 -33.85
CA ALA A 248 -8.92 -2.57 -32.60
C ALA A 248 -9.03 -3.79 -31.69
N SER A 249 -7.90 -4.25 -31.17
CA SER A 249 -7.84 -5.36 -30.21
C SER A 249 -7.69 -4.89 -28.75
N GLN A 250 -7.57 -3.58 -28.50
CA GLN A 250 -7.36 -3.03 -27.16
C GLN A 250 -8.27 -1.82 -26.90
N GLY A 251 -9.02 -1.89 -25.80
CA GLY A 251 -9.92 -0.84 -25.37
C GLY A 251 -9.87 -0.57 -23.87
N VAL A 252 -10.06 0.68 -23.47
CA VAL A 252 -10.26 1.07 -22.07
C VAL A 252 -11.58 1.82 -21.96
N PHE A 253 -12.48 1.31 -21.11
CA PHE A 253 -13.75 1.93 -20.79
C PHE A 253 -13.66 2.53 -19.38
N ILE A 254 -13.84 3.83 -19.27
CA ILE A 254 -13.68 4.58 -18.02
C ILE A 254 -15.00 5.25 -17.67
N THR A 255 -15.40 5.21 -16.41
CA THR A 255 -16.56 5.96 -15.93
C THR A 255 -16.32 6.59 -14.57
N THR A 256 -16.94 7.73 -14.29
CA THR A 256 -17.01 8.28 -12.92
C THR A 256 -17.98 7.51 -12.01
N SER A 257 -18.76 6.57 -12.55
CA SER A 257 -19.75 5.77 -11.81
C SER A 257 -19.27 4.31 -11.64
N ARG A 258 -20.18 3.34 -11.73
CA ARG A 258 -19.93 1.90 -11.64
C ARG A 258 -20.35 1.19 -12.92
N PHE A 259 -19.84 -0.03 -13.10
CA PHE A 259 -20.31 -0.96 -14.11
C PHE A 259 -21.35 -1.91 -13.52
N ALA A 260 -22.43 -2.13 -14.27
CA ALA A 260 -23.37 -3.20 -13.95
C ALA A 260 -22.76 -4.57 -14.32
N GLN A 261 -23.21 -5.64 -13.66
CA GLN A 261 -22.71 -7.00 -13.93
C GLN A 261 -22.81 -7.39 -15.41
N GLY A 262 -23.87 -6.96 -16.10
CA GLY A 262 -24.03 -7.21 -17.53
C GLY A 262 -22.97 -6.52 -18.41
N ALA A 263 -22.47 -5.35 -18.02
CA ALA A 263 -21.36 -4.71 -18.72
C ALA A 263 -20.06 -5.49 -18.51
N VAL A 264 -19.80 -5.94 -17.28
CA VAL A 264 -18.64 -6.77 -16.95
C VAL A 264 -18.64 -8.06 -17.78
N THR A 265 -19.77 -8.78 -17.81
CA THR A 265 -19.92 -10.00 -18.62
C THR A 265 -19.72 -9.73 -20.11
N ALA A 266 -20.23 -8.61 -20.64
CA ALA A 266 -20.04 -8.26 -22.05
C ALA A 266 -18.55 -8.01 -22.37
N ALA A 267 -17.84 -7.26 -21.52
CA ALA A 267 -16.41 -6.99 -21.70
C ALA A 267 -15.56 -8.26 -21.63
N THR A 268 -15.81 -9.13 -20.64
CA THR A 268 -15.06 -10.40 -20.48
C THR A 268 -15.30 -11.39 -21.63
N ASN A 269 -16.48 -11.35 -22.26
CA ASN A 269 -16.81 -12.22 -23.38
C ASN A 269 -16.28 -11.73 -24.74
N TYR A 270 -15.66 -10.55 -24.79
CA TYR A 270 -15.07 -10.03 -26.02
C TYR A 270 -13.91 -10.93 -26.50
N ARG A 271 -14.04 -11.49 -27.71
CA ARG A 271 -13.09 -12.49 -28.25
C ARG A 271 -12.04 -11.90 -29.18
N HIS A 272 -12.29 -10.72 -29.74
CA HIS A 272 -11.41 -10.09 -30.74
C HIS A 272 -10.32 -9.21 -30.10
N GLY A 273 -10.32 -9.08 -28.77
CA GLY A 273 -9.37 -8.25 -28.05
C GLY A 273 -9.59 -8.24 -26.54
N THR A 274 -9.05 -7.23 -25.88
CA THR A 274 -9.14 -7.02 -24.43
C THR A 274 -9.73 -5.65 -24.12
N ILE A 275 -10.67 -5.63 -23.18
CA ILE A 275 -11.26 -4.40 -22.64
C ILE A 275 -10.92 -4.30 -21.16
N VAL A 276 -10.29 -3.20 -20.77
CA VAL A 276 -10.07 -2.83 -19.38
C VAL A 276 -11.18 -1.87 -18.96
N MET A 277 -11.80 -2.12 -17.81
CA MET A 277 -12.83 -1.26 -17.23
C MET A 277 -12.27 -0.57 -16.00
N ILE A 278 -12.40 0.75 -15.94
CA ILE A 278 -11.96 1.55 -14.79
C ILE A 278 -13.17 2.34 -14.28
N ASP A 279 -13.57 2.05 -13.05
CA ASP A 279 -14.72 2.70 -12.42
C ASP A 279 -14.31 3.98 -11.67
N GLY A 280 -15.28 4.69 -11.10
CA GLY A 280 -15.03 6.01 -10.52
C GLY A 280 -14.11 6.01 -9.30
N LEU A 281 -14.00 4.90 -8.55
CA LEU A 281 -13.07 4.82 -7.42
C LEU A 281 -11.67 4.47 -7.89
N GLU A 282 -11.57 3.47 -8.77
CA GLU A 282 -10.27 3.09 -9.33
C GLU A 282 -9.65 4.25 -10.11
N LEU A 283 -10.47 4.98 -10.88
CA LEU A 283 -10.06 6.17 -11.61
C LEU A 283 -9.38 7.18 -10.68
N THR A 284 -10.01 7.57 -9.57
CA THR A 284 -9.43 8.59 -8.68
C THR A 284 -8.18 8.10 -7.96
N ARG A 285 -8.15 6.82 -7.57
CA ARG A 285 -6.95 6.20 -7.00
C ARG A 285 -5.76 6.24 -7.96
N LEU A 286 -6.01 5.92 -9.23
CA LEU A 286 -5.02 6.01 -10.31
C LEU A 286 -4.59 7.47 -10.54
N MET A 287 -5.53 8.42 -10.58
CA MET A 287 -5.20 9.84 -10.74
C MET A 287 -4.30 10.36 -9.61
N LEU A 288 -4.50 9.93 -8.36
CA LEU A 288 -3.58 10.28 -7.27
C LEU A 288 -2.21 9.64 -7.45
N SER A 289 -2.19 8.34 -7.79
CA SER A 289 -0.95 7.57 -7.93
C SER A 289 -0.06 8.10 -9.06
N TYR A 290 -0.66 8.56 -10.15
CA TYR A 290 0.03 9.15 -11.30
C TYR A 290 0.01 10.69 -11.31
N GLN A 291 -0.40 11.31 -10.19
CA GLN A 291 -0.37 12.76 -9.97
C GLN A 291 -1.10 13.59 -11.05
N VAL A 292 -2.23 13.08 -11.55
CA VAL A 292 -3.08 13.77 -12.54
C VAL A 292 -4.20 14.51 -11.83
N ALA A 293 -4.38 15.79 -12.18
CA ALA A 293 -5.36 16.71 -11.58
C ALA A 293 -5.23 16.92 -10.06
N VAL A 294 -4.12 16.49 -9.45
CA VAL A 294 -3.79 16.68 -8.04
C VAL A 294 -2.37 17.26 -7.91
N GLN A 295 -2.07 17.85 -6.75
CA GLN A 295 -0.75 18.40 -6.45
C GLN A 295 -0.28 17.92 -5.08
N SER A 296 0.99 17.53 -4.99
CA SER A 296 1.60 17.20 -3.69
C SER A 296 1.80 18.48 -2.87
N ARG A 297 1.14 18.56 -1.72
CA ARG A 297 1.24 19.72 -0.82
C ARG A 297 2.41 19.62 0.15
N ARG A 298 2.77 18.40 0.58
CA ARG A 298 3.80 18.10 1.58
C ARG A 298 4.39 16.71 1.36
N SER A 299 5.68 16.56 1.62
CA SER A 299 6.39 15.27 1.66
C SER A 299 6.94 15.03 3.07
N PHE A 300 6.81 13.81 3.57
CA PHE A 300 7.40 13.39 4.83
C PHE A 300 8.56 12.44 4.51
N VAL A 301 9.72 12.66 5.15
CA VAL A 301 10.89 11.80 5.03
C VAL A 301 11.15 11.17 6.39
N VAL A 302 11.27 9.85 6.41
CA VAL A 302 11.62 9.07 7.60
C VAL A 302 13.06 8.60 7.44
N TYR A 303 13.86 8.75 8.49
CA TYR A 303 15.25 8.29 8.51
C TYR A 303 15.35 6.96 9.25
N GLU A 304 16.08 6.02 8.66
CA GLU A 304 16.54 4.80 9.33
C GLU A 304 18.06 4.90 9.51
N ILE A 305 18.59 4.20 10.52
CA ILE A 305 20.04 4.12 10.70
C ILE A 305 20.61 3.33 9.52
N ASP A 306 21.59 3.92 8.84
CA ASP A 306 22.42 3.19 7.89
C ASP A 306 23.40 2.31 8.66
N GLU A 307 23.05 1.05 8.87
CA GLU A 307 23.89 0.09 9.58
C GLU A 307 25.20 -0.21 8.83
N ASP A 308 25.27 -0.01 7.50
CA ASP A 308 26.52 -0.17 6.71
C ASP A 308 27.58 0.86 7.13
N PHE A 309 27.16 2.06 7.53
CA PHE A 309 28.05 3.12 8.00
C PHE A 309 28.87 2.72 9.24
N PHE A 310 28.38 1.76 10.03
CA PHE A 310 29.04 1.31 11.27
C PHE A 310 29.88 0.04 11.09
N GLU A 311 29.96 -0.52 9.88
CA GLU A 311 30.87 -1.64 9.60
C GLU A 311 32.30 -1.10 9.43
N PRO A 312 33.30 -1.63 10.17
CA PRO A 312 34.69 -1.28 9.89
C PRO A 312 35.04 -1.77 8.48
N ASP A 313 35.56 -0.88 7.63
CA ASP A 313 36.03 -1.21 6.29
C ASP A 313 36.82 -2.53 6.33
N GLY A 314 36.36 -3.52 5.55
CA GLY A 314 36.78 -4.90 5.66
C GLY A 314 38.29 -5.08 5.80
N GLN A 315 38.71 -5.76 6.88
CA GLN A 315 40.00 -6.42 6.99
C GLN A 315 39.88 -7.88 6.59
#